data_AF-A0A4Y2Q5E7-F1
#
_entry.id   AF-A0A4Y2Q5E7-F1
#
_cell.length_a   1.000
_cell.length_b   1.000
_cell.length_c   1.000
_cell.angle_alpha   90.00
_cell.angle_beta   90.00
_cell.angle_gamma   90.00
#
_symmetry.space_group_name_H-M   'P 1'
#
loop_
_entity.id
_entity.type
_entity.pdbx_description
1 polymer ?
#
loop_
_entity_poly.entity_id
_entity_poly.type
_entity_poly.pdbx_seq_one_letter_code
_entity_poly.pdbx_strand_id
1 'polypeptide(L)'
;MLTGHAYARAVRSHTLLHLTLATIISKELVIDDDMDANLQNTIEDVKNNTISYNDIENCREKTEALLYQCNKKIKQYEGRGSKGKLWIQYLWFRLQKSS
;
A
#
# COMPACT_ATOMS: atom_id res chain seq x y z
N MET A 1 -15.73 -17.85 -18.00
CA MET A 1 -14.69 -16.92 -18.51
C MET A 1 -15.31 -15.52 -18.53
N LEU A 2 -14.78 -14.55 -17.77
CA LEU A 2 -15.28 -13.17 -17.81
C LEU A 2 -15.01 -12.61 -19.22
N THR A 3 -16.03 -12.04 -19.86
CA THR A 3 -15.90 -11.39 -21.18
C THR A 3 -14.94 -10.19 -21.07
N GLY A 4 -14.25 -9.82 -22.15
CA GLY A 4 -13.20 -8.78 -22.13
C GLY A 4 -13.64 -7.46 -21.50
N HIS A 5 -14.90 -7.05 -21.72
CA HIS A 5 -15.48 -5.86 -21.10
C HIS A 5 -15.70 -5.99 -19.59
N ALA A 6 -16.26 -7.13 -19.15
CA ALA A 6 -16.49 -7.41 -17.73
C ALA A 6 -15.16 -7.56 -16.97
N TYR A 7 -14.15 -8.18 -17.59
CA TYR A 7 -12.80 -8.28 -17.06
C TYR A 7 -12.14 -6.89 -16.92
N ALA A 8 -12.16 -6.08 -17.98
CA ALA A 8 -11.59 -4.72 -17.94
C ALA A 8 -12.26 -3.85 -16.87
N ARG A 9 -13.59 -3.95 -16.72
CA ARG A 9 -14.33 -3.28 -15.65
C ARG A 9 -13.88 -3.76 -14.27
N ALA A 10 -13.76 -5.07 -14.07
CA ALA A 10 -13.31 -5.63 -12.80
C ALA A 10 -11.90 -5.15 -12.42
N VAL A 11 -10.96 -5.14 -13.38
CA VAL A 11 -9.60 -4.65 -13.16
C VAL A 11 -9.60 -3.17 -12.77
N ARG A 12 -10.35 -2.32 -13.48
CA ARG A 12 -10.43 -0.88 -13.16
C ARG A 12 -11.05 -0.64 -11.79
N SER A 13 -12.17 -1.29 -11.47
CA SER A 13 -12.81 -1.16 -10.16
C SER A 13 -11.91 -1.63 -9.04
N HIS A 14 -11.15 -2.71 -9.25
CA HIS A 14 -10.20 -3.21 -8.27
C HIS A 14 -9.05 -2.22 -8.07
N THR A 15 -8.42 -1.73 -9.14
CA THR A 15 -7.35 -0.72 -9.05
C THR A 15 -7.83 0.55 -8.33
N LEU A 16 -9.03 1.03 -8.64
CA LEU A 16 -9.61 2.21 -8.00
C LEU A 16 -9.86 1.99 -6.50
N LEU A 17 -10.35 0.81 -6.12
CA LEU A 17 -10.54 0.45 -4.72
C LEU A 17 -9.22 0.46 -3.95
N HIS A 18 -8.18 -0.17 -4.49
CA HIS A 18 -6.83 -0.18 -3.93
C HIS A 18 -6.29 1.24 -3.74
N LEU A 19 -6.37 2.07 -4.78
CA LEU A 19 -5.90 3.45 -4.73
C LEU A 19 -6.65 4.26 -3.67
N THR A 20 -7.97 4.10 -3.58
CA THR A 20 -8.80 4.81 -2.62
C THR A 20 -8.45 4.41 -1.18
N LEU A 21 -8.33 3.11 -0.91
CA LEU A 21 -7.93 2.61 0.42
C LEU A 21 -6.52 3.06 0.79
N ALA A 22 -5.55 2.95 -0.12
CA ALA A 22 -4.19 3.42 0.10
C ALA A 22 -4.14 4.93 0.40
N THR A 23 -4.92 5.73 -0.33
CA THR A 23 -5.01 7.18 -0.11
C THR A 23 -5.61 7.51 1.25
N ILE A 24 -6.68 6.81 1.66
CA ILE A 24 -7.31 7.01 2.97
C ILE A 24 -6.31 6.67 4.09
N ILE A 25 -5.64 5.53 3.99
CA ILE A 25 -4.65 5.10 4.98
C ILE A 25 -3.49 6.09 5.03
N SER A 26 -2.96 6.50 3.88
CA SER A 26 -1.85 7.46 3.77
C SER A 26 -2.18 8.80 4.42
N LYS A 27 -3.39 9.34 4.23
CA LYS A 27 -3.83 10.58 4.88
C LYS A 27 -3.94 10.49 6.41
N GLU A 28 -4.08 9.29 6.95
CA GLU A 28 -4.15 9.05 8.39
C GLU A 28 -2.81 8.70 9.03
N LEU A 29 -1.75 8.53 8.24
CA LEU A 29 -0.41 8.28 8.75
C LEU A 29 0.11 9.54 9.43
N VAL A 30 0.67 9.35 10.62
CA VAL A 30 1.47 10.38 11.26
C VAL A 30 2.90 10.18 10.75
N ILE A 31 3.27 11.01 9.79
CA ILE A 31 4.60 11.06 9.17
C ILE A 31 5.29 12.27 9.80
N ASP A 32 6.38 12.05 10.52
CA ASP A 32 7.22 13.15 11.01
C ASP A 32 8.17 13.63 9.89
N ASP A 33 8.85 14.75 10.15
CA ASP A 33 9.70 15.41 9.14
C ASP A 33 10.85 14.50 8.66
N ASP A 34 11.38 13.61 9.50
CA ASP A 34 12.44 12.68 9.13
C ASP A 34 11.91 11.54 8.26
N MET A 35 10.74 10.98 8.62
CA MET A 35 10.04 9.99 7.81
C MET A 35 9.65 10.54 6.44
N ASP A 36 9.19 11.80 6.37
CA ASP A 36 8.82 12.45 5.12
C ASP A 36 10.05 12.66 4.23
N ALA A 37 11.14 13.20 4.79
CA ALA A 37 12.40 13.39 4.07
C ALA A 37 12.96 12.06 3.55
N ASN A 38 12.95 11.02 4.37
CA ASN A 38 13.38 9.67 3.97
C ASN A 38 12.51 9.10 2.85
N LEU A 39 11.19 9.30 2.90
CA LEU A 39 10.27 8.85 1.86
C LEU A 39 10.48 9.61 0.55
N GLN A 40 10.63 10.94 0.60
CA GLN A 40 10.87 11.77 -0.58
C GLN A 40 12.19 11.38 -1.26
N ASN A 41 13.27 11.24 -0.49
CA ASN A 41 14.57 10.79 -1.01
C ASN A 41 14.47 9.40 -1.67
N THR A 42 13.77 8.46 -1.03
CA THR A 42 13.56 7.11 -1.58
C THR A 42 12.76 7.15 -2.89
N ILE A 43 11.74 8.01 -2.99
CA ILE A 43 10.96 8.18 -4.22
C ILE A 43 11.83 8.76 -5.34
N GLU A 44 12.68 9.74 -5.02
CA GLU A 44 13.61 10.33 -5.98
C GLU A 44 14.64 9.30 -6.45
N ASP A 45 15.20 8.52 -5.54
CA ASP A 45 16.15 7.45 -5.84
C ASP A 45 15.54 6.39 -6.78
N VAL A 46 14.29 5.96 -6.53
CA VAL A 46 13.58 5.04 -7.43
C VAL A 46 13.36 5.66 -8.82
N LYS A 47 12.97 6.94 -8.89
CA LYS A 47 12.78 7.64 -10.18
C LYS A 47 14.09 7.75 -10.97
N ASN A 48 15.20 7.96 -10.26
CA ASN A 48 16.53 8.02 -10.85
C ASN A 48 17.11 6.63 -11.14
N ASN A 49 16.39 5.55 -10.80
CA ASN A 49 16.83 4.16 -10.89
C ASN A 49 18.13 3.89 -10.12
N THR A 50 18.41 4.67 -9.07
CA THR A 50 19.60 4.50 -8.20
C THR A 50 19.38 3.41 -7.16
N ILE A 51 18.12 3.16 -6.79
CA ILE A 51 17.72 2.05 -5.93
C ILE A 51 16.62 1.23 -6.60
N SER A 52 16.64 -0.08 -6.36
CA SER A 52 15.59 -1.00 -6.78
C SER A 52 14.53 -1.19 -5.70
N TYR A 53 13.37 -1.74 -6.06
CA TYR A 53 12.36 -2.16 -5.09
C TYR A 53 12.88 -3.19 -4.09
N ASN A 54 13.81 -4.06 -4.51
CA ASN A 54 14.44 -5.05 -3.63
C ASN A 54 15.33 -4.35 -2.59
N ASP A 55 16.03 -3.27 -2.96
CA ASP A 55 16.84 -2.51 -2.02
C ASP A 55 15.97 -1.82 -0.96
N ILE A 56 14.80 -1.32 -1.36
CA ILE A 56 13.81 -0.74 -0.45
C ILE A 56 13.28 -1.79 0.52
N GLU A 57 12.89 -2.97 0.03
CA GLU A 57 12.35 -4.06 0.85
C GLU A 57 13.37 -4.56 1.90
N ASN A 58 14.66 -4.54 1.53
CA ASN A 58 15.75 -4.93 2.44
C ASN A 58 16.24 -3.78 3.34
N CYS A 59 15.86 -2.53 3.08
CA CYS A 59 16.29 -1.37 3.86
C CYS A 59 15.38 -1.13 5.07
N ARG A 60 15.68 -1.84 6.16
CA ARG A 60 14.89 -1.81 7.39
C ARG A 60 14.89 -0.42 8.06
N GLU A 61 16.01 0.27 8.09
CA GLU A 61 16.14 1.59 8.74
C GLU A 61 15.20 2.65 8.14
N LYS A 62 15.10 2.72 6.81
CA LYS A 62 14.29 3.73 6.12
C LYS A 62 12.79 3.40 6.09
N THR A 63 12.45 2.11 6.18
CA THR A 63 11.07 1.65 5.91
C THR A 63 10.33 1.13 7.15
N GLU A 64 11.02 0.70 8.20
CA GLU A 64 10.39 0.02 9.35
C GLU A 64 9.40 0.92 10.11
N ALA A 65 9.71 2.20 10.29
CA ALA A 65 8.84 3.14 11.00
C ALA A 65 7.54 3.41 10.22
N LEU A 66 7.64 3.65 8.91
CA LEU A 66 6.48 3.84 8.03
C LEU A 66 5.64 2.56 7.92
N LEU A 67 6.28 1.40 7.77
CA LEU A 67 5.62 0.10 7.73
C LEU A 67 4.88 -0.18 9.04
N TYR A 68 5.48 0.15 10.18
CA TYR A 68 4.83 0.00 11.50
C TYR A 68 3.56 0.86 11.59
N GLN A 69 3.63 2.14 11.22
CA GLN A 69 2.47 3.04 11.24
C GLN A 69 1.37 2.59 10.28
N CYS A 70 1.74 2.19 9.05
CA CYS A 70 0.82 1.59 8.07
C CYS A 70 0.11 0.36 8.62
N ASN A 71 0.87 -0.60 9.14
CA ASN A 71 0.31 -1.85 9.69
C ASN A 71 -0.59 -1.60 10.89
N LYS A 72 -0.23 -0.64 11.75
CA LYS A 72 -1.07 -0.22 12.88
C LYS A 72 -2.42 0.30 12.40
N LYS A 73 -2.45 1.15 11.37
CA LYS A 73 -3.69 1.66 10.77
C LYS A 73 -4.51 0.56 10.09
N ILE A 74 -3.86 -0.32 9.32
CA ILE A 74 -4.52 -1.47 8.69
C ILE A 74 -5.23 -2.34 9.74
N LYS A 75 -4.56 -2.67 10.85
CA LYS A 75 -5.17 -3.42 11.96
C LYS A 75 -6.34 -2.70 12.61
N GLN A 76 -6.26 -1.37 12.76
CA GLN A 76 -7.40 -0.58 13.26
C GLN A 76 -8.61 -0.68 12.32
N TYR A 77 -8.38 -0.61 11.01
CA TYR A 77 -9.43 -0.76 10.00
C TYR A 77 -10.03 -2.17 9.98
N GLU A 78 -9.20 -3.20 10.14
CA GLU A 78 -9.67 -4.59 10.29
C GLU A 78 -10.55 -4.76 11.54
N GLY A 79 -10.20 -4.09 12.64
CA GLY A 79 -10.94 -4.10 13.91
C GLY A 79 -12.29 -3.36 13.89
N ARG A 80 -12.62 -2.58 12.86
CA ARG A 80 -13.91 -1.84 12.75
C ARG A 80 -15.12 -2.72 12.42
N GLY A 81 -14.95 -4.04 12.41
CA GLY A 81 -16.02 -5.03 12.20
C GLY A 81 -15.96 -5.71 10.83
N SER A 82 -17.00 -6.49 10.52
CA SER A 82 -17.04 -7.38 9.34
C SER A 82 -16.76 -6.67 8.01
N LYS A 83 -17.27 -5.44 7.86
CA LYS A 83 -17.02 -4.59 6.68
C LYS A 83 -15.54 -4.18 6.57
N GLY A 84 -14.93 -3.74 7.67
CA GLY A 84 -13.51 -3.34 7.70
C GLY A 84 -12.59 -4.50 7.33
N LYS A 85 -12.84 -5.68 7.91
CA LYS A 85 -12.13 -6.92 7.57
C LYS A 85 -12.25 -7.27 6.08
N LEU A 86 -13.44 -7.15 5.50
CA LEU A 86 -13.67 -7.42 4.08
C LEU A 86 -12.89 -6.46 3.17
N TRP A 87 -12.88 -5.15 3.49
CA TRP A 87 -12.09 -4.16 2.74
C TRP A 87 -10.58 -4.44 2.81
N ILE A 88 -10.05 -4.79 3.98
CA ILE A 88 -8.64 -5.16 4.14
C ILE A 88 -8.33 -6.46 3.40
N GLN A 89 -9.22 -7.45 3.39
CA GLN A 89 -9.04 -8.67 2.58
C GLN A 89 -8.93 -8.37 1.08
N TYR A 90 -9.72 -7.43 0.54
CA TYR A 90 -9.58 -7.00 -0.86
C TYR A 90 -8.23 -6.36 -1.16
N LEU A 91 -7.62 -5.70 -0.18
CA LEU A 91 -6.27 -5.14 -0.28
C LEU A 91 -5.20 -6.26 -0.34
N TRP A 92 -5.31 -7.28 0.52
CA TRP A 92 -4.33 -8.37 0.59
C TRP A 92 -4.42 -9.39 -0.54
N PHE A 93 -5.60 -9.57 -1.15
CA PHE A 93 -5.81 -10.59 -2.20
C PHE A 93 -4.91 -10.44 -3.44
N ARG A 94 -4.25 -9.28 -3.62
CA ARG A 94 -3.23 -9.08 -4.67
C ARG A 94 -1.79 -9.42 -4.21
N LEU A 95 -1.47 -9.33 -2.92
CA LEU A 95 -0.10 -9.55 -2.41
C LEU A 95 0.30 -11.03 -2.37
N GLN A 96 -0.65 -11.97 -2.27
CA GLN A 96 -0.35 -13.40 -2.29
C GLN A 96 -0.15 -14.02 -3.68
N LYS A 97 -0.38 -13.29 -4.78
CA LYS A 97 -0.24 -13.83 -6.15
C LYS A 97 1.07 -13.49 -6.86
N SER A 98 2.02 -12.86 -6.15
CA SER A 98 3.34 -12.48 -6.67
C SER A 98 4.50 -13.16 -5.92
N SER A 99 4.28 -14.34 -5.33
CA SER A 99 5.34 -15.24 -4.84
C SER A 99 5.39 -16.52 -5.64
#